data_AF-A0A817MP96-F1
#
_entry.id   AF-A0A817MP96-F1
#
_cell.length_a   1.000
_cell.length_b   1.000
_cell.length_c   1.000
_cell.angle_alpha   90.00
_cell.angle_beta   90.00
_cell.angle_gamma   90.00
#
_symmetry.space_group_name_H-M   'P 1'
#
loop_
_entity.id
_entity.type
_entity.pdbx_description
1 polymer ?
#
loop_
_entity_poly.entity_id
_entity_poly.type
_entity_poly.pdbx_seq_one_letter_code
_entity_poly.pdbx_strand_id
1 'polypeptide(L)'
;MAQLIENSEYISSLFAVHITLGFKSESDSFKSSSSSTPDFKIAEVPANLTGNRWEAYYCEAIMMIALLGYLINFLIGRTKNSQLATTIFRSQRDLLQRNFSLVGDNGQTKNTSSDEQIDTMHKESENLYILWCSGRISIDSMLVELRFIKRQCLFNSLAALIKSINDTIVYTMDYNKDDMDTFVFCLARKRCAAKLHRDMNDLSQFCAERKNADKKGLSANYQILSELGEVSSAIIDTKVADFMD
;
A
#
# COMPACT_ATOMS: atom_id res chain seq x y z
N MET A 1 -20.78 -5.27 7.64
CA MET A 1 -19.76 -4.37 7.05
C MET A 1 -19.76 -2.99 7.70
N ALA A 2 -20.89 -2.28 7.79
CA ALA A 2 -20.95 -0.96 8.44
C ALA A 2 -20.61 -0.97 9.95
N GLN A 3 -21.13 -1.93 10.72
CA GLN A 3 -20.86 -2.04 12.17
C GLN A 3 -19.41 -2.39 12.56
N LEU A 4 -18.61 -2.95 11.64
CA LEU A 4 -17.19 -3.26 11.90
C LEU A 4 -16.29 -2.04 11.65
N ILE A 5 -16.68 -1.16 10.73
CA ILE A 5 -15.98 0.09 10.43
C ILE A 5 -16.24 1.10 11.56
N GLU A 6 -17.49 1.18 12.03
CA GLU A 6 -17.87 2.06 13.14
C GLU A 6 -17.14 1.69 14.44
N ASN A 7 -17.01 0.40 14.75
CA ASN A 7 -16.24 -0.06 15.91
C ASN A 7 -14.73 0.20 15.79
N SER A 8 -14.16 0.20 14.58
CA SER A 8 -12.74 0.52 14.37
C SER A 8 -12.44 2.02 14.54
N GLU A 9 -13.37 2.89 14.14
CA GLU A 9 -13.26 4.33 14.35
C GLU A 9 -13.44 4.70 15.82
N TYR A 10 -14.34 4.03 16.54
CA TYR A 10 -14.50 4.21 17.99
C TYR A 10 -13.25 3.79 18.78
N ILE A 11 -12.58 2.70 18.41
CA ILE A 11 -11.33 2.27 19.07
C ILE A 11 -10.18 3.25 18.77
N SER A 12 -10.10 3.77 17.55
CA SER A 12 -9.10 4.77 17.18
C SER A 12 -9.35 6.13 17.83
N SER A 13 -10.62 6.52 18.03
CA SER A 13 -10.98 7.77 18.71
C SER A 13 -10.81 7.67 20.23
N LEU A 14 -11.14 6.51 20.84
CA LEU A 14 -10.88 6.23 22.25
C LEU A 14 -9.38 6.30 22.60
N PHE A 15 -8.52 5.76 21.74
CA PHE A 15 -7.07 5.87 21.93
C PHE A 15 -6.53 7.30 21.76
N ALA A 16 -7.10 8.09 20.84
CA ALA A 16 -6.70 9.49 20.64
C ALA A 16 -7.17 10.41 21.79
N VAL A 17 -8.36 10.17 22.34
CA VAL A 17 -8.90 10.94 23.47
C VAL A 17 -8.12 10.64 24.76
N HIS A 18 -7.68 9.40 24.98
CA HIS A 18 -6.91 9.04 26.18
C HIS A 18 -5.50 9.67 26.22
N ILE A 19 -4.92 10.00 25.05
CA ILE A 19 -3.62 10.66 24.96
C ILE A 19 -3.73 12.19 25.15
N THR A 20 -4.90 12.79 24.93
CA THR A 20 -5.06 14.25 24.92
C THR A 20 -5.40 14.85 26.31
N LEU A 21 -5.87 14.06 27.28
CA LEU A 21 -6.28 14.55 28.62
C LEU A 21 -5.15 14.54 29.68
N GLY A 22 -3.91 14.22 29.31
CA GLY A 22 -2.81 13.92 30.24
C GLY A 22 -1.82 15.05 30.56
N PHE A 23 -2.15 16.33 30.38
CA PHE A 23 -1.25 17.43 30.80
C PHE A 23 -2.00 18.61 31.42
N LYS A 24 -2.00 18.68 32.75
CA LYS A 24 -2.12 19.95 33.47
C LYS A 24 -1.15 19.96 34.64
N SER A 25 -0.02 20.64 34.45
CA SER A 25 0.93 20.97 35.51
C SER A 25 0.68 22.41 35.93
N GLU A 26 0.08 22.59 37.10
CA GLU A 26 -0.07 23.87 37.78
C GLU A 26 1.03 23.93 38.86
N SER A 27 1.85 24.98 38.85
CA SER A 27 2.84 25.21 39.91
C SER A 27 2.68 26.63 40.45
N ASP A 28 2.03 26.70 41.60
CA ASP A 28 1.97 27.87 42.47
C ASP A 28 3.33 28.15 43.14
N SER A 29 3.62 29.43 43.29
CA SER A 29 4.80 30.00 43.92
C SER A 29 4.74 30.02 45.46
N PHE A 30 5.85 29.77 46.17
CA PHE A 30 6.12 30.43 47.45
C PHE A 30 7.62 30.60 47.78
N LYS A 31 7.94 31.69 48.52
CA LYS A 31 9.26 32.27 48.85
C LYS A 31 9.79 31.90 50.26
N SER A 32 11.07 32.26 50.49
CA SER A 32 11.83 32.50 51.76
C SER A 32 12.78 31.36 52.20
N SER A 33 13.99 31.55 52.78
CA SER A 33 14.88 32.69 53.08
C SER A 33 16.27 32.17 53.57
N SER A 34 17.35 32.88 53.19
CA SER A 34 18.76 32.97 53.66
C SER A 34 19.39 32.05 54.74
N SER A 35 20.66 31.61 54.51
CA SER A 35 21.87 31.85 55.35
C SER A 35 23.15 31.18 54.74
N SER A 36 24.33 31.44 55.30
CA SER A 36 25.61 31.81 54.63
C SER A 36 26.83 30.84 54.70
N THR A 37 27.79 31.05 53.78
CA THR A 37 29.27 30.71 53.75
C THR A 37 29.74 29.39 53.08
N PRO A 38 31.03 29.25 52.65
CA PRO A 38 31.68 29.88 51.50
C PRO A 38 32.26 28.87 50.48
N ASP A 39 32.71 29.42 49.35
CA ASP A 39 32.97 28.80 48.04
C ASP A 39 34.12 27.76 47.99
N PHE A 40 33.80 26.50 47.68
CA PHE A 40 34.79 25.47 47.28
C PHE A 40 34.77 25.36 45.75
N LYS A 41 35.84 25.87 45.13
CA LYS A 41 36.02 25.91 43.67
C LYS A 41 36.32 24.51 43.12
N ILE A 42 35.26 23.72 42.92
CA ILE A 42 35.30 22.48 42.15
C ILE A 42 35.50 22.87 40.68
N ALA A 43 36.51 22.28 40.05
CA ALA A 43 36.83 22.50 38.65
C ALA A 43 35.59 22.28 37.77
N GLU A 44 35.23 23.29 36.97
CA GLU A 44 34.23 23.19 35.92
C GLU A 44 34.71 22.19 34.87
N VAL A 45 34.33 20.93 35.05
CA VAL A 45 34.27 19.97 33.96
C VAL A 45 33.11 20.40 33.07
N PRO A 46 33.28 20.51 31.75
CA PRO A 46 32.23 21.02 30.87
C PRO A 46 30.93 20.25 31.08
N ALA A 47 29.83 20.99 31.26
CA ALA A 47 28.51 20.49 31.64
C ALA A 47 27.86 19.53 30.61
N ASN A 48 28.56 19.21 29.52
CA ASN A 48 28.11 18.26 28.50
C ASN A 48 28.25 16.79 28.92
N LEU A 49 28.84 16.50 30.08
CA LEU A 49 28.91 15.14 30.65
C LEU A 49 28.18 14.99 32.00
N THR A 50 27.61 16.08 32.52
CA THR A 50 26.88 16.15 33.81
C THR A 50 25.45 16.66 33.64
N GLY A 51 24.86 16.49 32.46
CA GLY A 51 23.43 16.73 32.24
C GLY A 51 22.58 15.68 32.96
N ASN A 52 21.79 16.13 33.94
CA ASN A 52 20.68 15.46 34.62
C ASN A 52 20.50 13.95 34.31
N ARG A 53 21.14 13.10 35.12
CA ARG A 53 21.00 11.62 35.06
C ARG A 53 19.53 11.16 35.04
N TRP A 54 18.64 11.87 35.72
CA TRP A 54 17.19 11.59 35.73
C TRP A 54 16.50 11.93 34.41
N GLU A 55 16.86 13.03 33.76
CA GLU A 55 16.34 13.38 32.43
C GLU A 55 16.82 12.38 31.37
N ALA A 56 18.05 11.88 31.50
CA ALA A 56 18.55 10.80 30.65
C ALA A 56 17.71 9.51 30.80
N TYR A 57 17.33 9.13 32.03
CA TYR A 57 16.44 7.98 32.26
C TYR A 57 15.02 8.20 31.71
N TYR A 58 14.47 9.42 31.80
CA TYR A 58 13.17 9.73 31.17
C TYR A 58 13.26 9.65 29.65
N CYS A 59 14.30 10.20 29.03
CA CYS A 59 14.55 10.09 27.60
C CYS A 59 14.72 8.63 27.15
N GLU A 60 15.45 7.81 27.93
CA GLU A 60 15.63 6.38 27.67
C GLU A 60 14.30 5.61 27.77
N ALA A 61 13.50 5.88 28.81
CA ALA A 61 12.18 5.26 28.98
C ALA A 61 11.22 5.62 27.85
N ILE A 62 11.19 6.90 27.41
CA ILE A 62 10.37 7.35 26.28
C ILE A 62 10.81 6.67 24.98
N MET A 63 12.12 6.54 24.75
CA MET A 63 12.66 5.85 23.58
C MET A 63 12.25 4.37 23.56
N MET A 64 12.29 3.69 24.70
CA MET A 64 11.84 2.30 24.83
C MET A 64 10.34 2.14 24.55
N ILE A 65 9.51 3.04 25.06
CA ILE A 65 8.06 3.04 24.79
C ILE A 65 7.78 3.29 23.31
N ALA A 66 8.47 4.25 22.69
CA ALA A 66 8.33 4.54 21.26
C ALA A 66 8.73 3.35 20.39
N LEU A 67 9.83 2.66 20.73
CA LEU A 67 10.28 1.46 20.03
C LEU A 67 9.28 0.30 20.18
N LEU A 68 8.73 0.12 21.37
CA LEU A 68 7.71 -0.91 21.61
C LEU A 68 6.43 -0.62 20.82
N GLY A 69 5.97 0.64 20.82
CA GLY A 69 4.84 1.08 20.00
C GLY A 69 5.08 0.85 18.50
N TYR A 70 6.30 1.11 18.03
CA TYR A 70 6.72 0.81 16.65
C TYR A 70 6.60 -0.69 16.32
N LEU A 71 7.11 -1.55 17.21
CA LEU A 71 7.08 -3.00 17.01
C LEU A 71 5.64 -3.53 16.98
N ILE A 72 4.78 -3.06 17.89
CA ILE A 72 3.36 -3.46 17.93
C ILE A 72 2.66 -3.05 16.63
N ASN A 73 2.86 -1.81 16.17
CA ASN A 73 2.29 -1.35 14.90
C ASN A 73 2.78 -2.21 13.72
N PHE A 74 4.07 -2.56 13.70
CA PHE A 74 4.64 -3.43 12.68
C PHE A 74 3.95 -4.80 12.66
N LEU A 75 3.81 -5.46 13.81
CA LEU A 75 3.18 -6.77 13.93
C LEU A 75 1.70 -6.76 13.50
N ILE A 76 0.95 -5.74 13.93
CA ILE A 76 -0.46 -5.58 13.56
C ILE A 76 -0.57 -5.31 12.05
N GLY A 77 0.25 -4.41 11.50
CA GLY A 77 0.23 -4.05 10.09
C GLY A 77 0.53 -5.24 9.18
N ARG A 78 1.56 -6.03 9.51
CA ARG A 78 1.92 -7.24 8.74
C ARG A 78 0.78 -8.28 8.76
N THR A 79 0.18 -8.48 9.93
CA THR A 79 -0.86 -9.51 10.12
C THR A 79 -2.12 -9.13 9.36
N LYS A 80 -2.52 -7.85 9.42
CA LYS A 80 -3.66 -7.33 8.65
C LYS A 80 -3.47 -7.51 7.15
N ASN A 81 -2.30 -7.15 6.61
CA ASN A 81 -2.02 -7.32 5.18
C ASN A 81 -2.04 -8.80 4.76
N SER A 82 -1.47 -9.69 5.58
CA SER A 82 -1.47 -11.13 5.32
C SER A 82 -2.89 -11.74 5.34
N GLN A 83 -3.73 -11.33 6.29
CA GLN A 83 -5.13 -11.76 6.35
C GLN A 83 -5.95 -11.26 5.14
N LEU A 84 -5.72 -10.01 4.72
CA LEU A 84 -6.38 -9.43 3.56
C LEU A 84 -5.98 -10.14 2.26
N ALA A 85 -4.67 -10.39 2.07
CA ALA A 85 -4.16 -11.17 0.94
C ALA A 85 -4.81 -12.55 0.86
N THR A 86 -4.88 -13.26 1.98
CA THR A 86 -5.49 -14.58 2.06
C THR A 86 -6.98 -14.55 1.73
N THR A 87 -7.70 -13.53 2.19
CA THR A 87 -9.14 -13.38 1.94
C THR A 87 -9.41 -13.10 0.46
N ILE A 88 -8.66 -12.17 -0.14
CA ILE A 88 -8.76 -11.84 -1.56
C ILE A 88 -8.43 -13.08 -2.41
N PHE A 89 -7.33 -13.77 -2.10
CA PHE A 89 -6.94 -14.99 -2.79
C PHE A 89 -8.06 -16.05 -2.76
N ARG A 90 -8.62 -16.34 -1.58
CA ARG A 90 -9.73 -17.29 -1.44
C ARG A 90 -10.94 -16.91 -2.28
N SER A 91 -11.27 -15.62 -2.35
CA SER A 91 -12.41 -15.15 -3.15
C SER A 91 -12.17 -15.25 -4.67
N GLN A 92 -10.92 -15.14 -5.11
CA GLN A 92 -10.55 -15.14 -6.53
C GLN A 92 -10.16 -16.52 -7.06
N ARG A 93 -9.75 -17.43 -6.17
CA ARG A 93 -9.30 -18.77 -6.49
C ARG A 93 -10.27 -19.52 -7.42
N ASP A 94 -11.56 -19.54 -7.09
CA ASP A 94 -12.56 -20.26 -7.87
C ASP A 94 -12.69 -19.72 -9.30
N LEU A 95 -12.54 -18.40 -9.48
CA LEU A 95 -12.58 -17.77 -10.80
C LEU A 95 -11.32 -18.13 -11.60
N LEU A 96 -10.16 -18.12 -10.94
CA LEU A 96 -8.88 -18.43 -11.58
C LEU A 96 -8.81 -19.90 -12.00
N GLN A 97 -9.19 -20.83 -11.11
CA GLN A 97 -9.18 -22.27 -11.40
C GLN A 97 -10.18 -22.67 -12.50
N ARG A 98 -11.26 -21.90 -12.69
CA ARG A 98 -12.20 -22.12 -13.80
C ARG A 98 -11.64 -21.68 -15.15
N ASN A 99 -10.74 -20.70 -15.19
CA ASN A 99 -10.24 -20.10 -16.43
C ASN A 99 -8.81 -20.55 -16.80
N PHE A 100 -8.02 -21.00 -15.82
CA PHE A 100 -6.62 -21.38 -15.98
C PHE A 100 -6.41 -22.80 -15.47
N SER A 101 -5.69 -23.63 -16.22
CA SER A 101 -5.38 -24.99 -15.80
C SER A 101 -4.29 -25.04 -14.72
N LEU A 102 -3.44 -24.01 -14.65
CA LEU A 102 -2.34 -23.91 -13.71
C LEU A 102 -2.45 -22.60 -12.93
N VAL A 103 -2.62 -22.68 -11.61
CA VAL A 103 -2.70 -21.51 -10.71
C VAL A 103 -1.76 -21.75 -9.54
N GLY A 104 -0.86 -20.80 -9.27
CA GLY A 104 0.10 -20.87 -8.18
C GLY A 104 1.37 -21.65 -8.47
N ASP A 105 1.72 -21.88 -9.75
CA ASP A 105 2.99 -22.52 -10.07
C ASP A 105 4.12 -21.49 -10.12
N ASN A 106 5.07 -21.62 -9.19
CA ASN A 106 6.26 -20.77 -9.12
C ASN A 106 7.49 -21.43 -9.77
N GLY A 107 7.35 -22.54 -10.50
CA GLY A 107 8.47 -23.25 -11.14
C GLY A 107 9.49 -23.86 -10.16
N GLN A 108 9.30 -23.66 -8.85
CA GLN A 108 10.12 -24.22 -7.76
C GLN A 108 9.55 -25.52 -7.18
N THR A 109 8.55 -26.10 -7.84
CA THR A 109 7.80 -27.32 -7.49
C THR A 109 8.62 -28.63 -7.49
N LYS A 110 9.95 -28.56 -7.37
CA LYS A 110 10.81 -29.76 -7.24
C LYS A 110 11.16 -30.13 -5.79
N ASN A 111 11.02 -29.24 -4.80
CA ASN A 111 11.61 -29.47 -3.47
C ASN A 111 10.66 -29.37 -2.27
N THR A 112 9.35 -29.20 -2.45
CA THR A 112 8.40 -29.24 -1.34
C THR A 112 7.17 -30.05 -1.72
N SER A 113 6.78 -30.93 -0.81
CA SER A 113 5.64 -31.85 -0.90
C SER A 113 4.41 -31.20 -1.53
N SER A 114 3.92 -31.88 -2.57
CA SER A 114 3.01 -31.45 -3.63
C SER A 114 1.62 -30.96 -3.24
N ASP A 115 1.25 -30.95 -1.96
CA ASP A 115 -0.13 -30.61 -1.54
C ASP A 115 -0.26 -29.26 -0.82
N GLU A 116 0.81 -28.69 -0.24
CA GLU A 116 0.69 -27.45 0.55
C GLU A 116 1.14 -26.19 -0.20
N GLN A 117 2.01 -26.30 -1.21
CA GLN A 117 2.57 -25.12 -1.90
C GLN A 117 1.68 -24.56 -3.03
N ILE A 118 0.82 -25.41 -3.62
CA ILE A 118 -0.07 -25.01 -4.72
C ILE A 118 -1.25 -24.14 -4.21
N ASP A 119 -1.45 -24.07 -2.89
CA ASP A 119 -2.55 -23.32 -2.27
C ASP A 119 -2.15 -21.96 -1.69
N THR A 120 -0.87 -21.58 -1.74
CA THR A 120 -0.40 -20.36 -1.08
C THR A 120 0.13 -19.33 -2.06
N MET A 121 -0.55 -18.18 -2.10
CA MET A 121 -0.08 -16.96 -2.76
C MET A 121 1.35 -16.61 -2.29
N HIS A 122 2.23 -16.28 -3.23
CA HIS A 122 3.62 -15.98 -2.95
C HIS A 122 3.74 -14.60 -2.29
N LYS A 123 4.47 -14.54 -1.16
CA LYS A 123 4.71 -13.30 -0.43
C LYS A 123 6.08 -12.75 -0.80
N GLU A 124 6.09 -11.76 -1.70
CA GLU A 124 7.31 -11.02 -2.05
C GLU A 124 7.73 -10.04 -0.95
N SER A 125 6.75 -9.39 -0.33
CA SER A 125 6.98 -8.43 0.76
C SER A 125 5.77 -8.35 1.68
N GLU A 126 5.88 -7.63 2.79
CA GLU A 126 4.77 -7.41 3.74
C GLU A 126 3.59 -6.63 3.11
N ASN A 127 3.84 -5.95 1.99
CA ASN A 127 2.85 -5.15 1.27
C ASN A 127 2.67 -5.58 -0.20
N LEU A 128 3.34 -6.65 -0.65
CA LEU A 128 3.27 -7.13 -2.02
C LEU A 128 3.13 -8.65 -2.02
N TYR A 129 2.04 -9.13 -2.59
CA TYR A 129 1.78 -10.55 -2.77
C TYR A 129 1.53 -10.81 -4.24
N ILE A 130 2.06 -11.92 -4.75
CA ILE A 130 1.96 -12.26 -6.16
C ILE A 130 1.42 -13.67 -6.36
N LEU A 131 0.73 -13.86 -7.48
CA LEU A 131 0.20 -15.15 -7.90
C LEU A 131 0.39 -15.29 -9.42
N TRP A 132 0.98 -16.41 -9.83
CA TRP A 132 1.13 -16.77 -11.23
C TRP A 132 0.02 -17.72 -11.67
N CYS A 133 -0.55 -17.46 -12.83
CA CYS A 133 -1.56 -18.30 -13.48
C CYS A 133 -1.15 -18.55 -14.93
N SER A 134 -1.37 -19.77 -15.46
CA SER A 134 -1.09 -20.15 -16.84
C SER A 134 -2.04 -21.25 -17.31
N GLY A 135 -1.92 -21.65 -18.58
CA GLY A 135 -2.69 -22.73 -19.17
C GLY A 135 -4.08 -22.34 -19.64
N ARG A 136 -4.23 -21.08 -20.08
CA ARG A 136 -5.38 -20.60 -20.84
C ARG A 136 -4.98 -20.38 -22.29
N ILE A 137 -5.85 -20.75 -23.23
CA ILE A 137 -5.61 -20.55 -24.67
C ILE A 137 -5.40 -19.04 -24.93
N SER A 138 -4.38 -18.70 -25.73
CA SER A 138 -3.97 -17.33 -26.11
C SER A 138 -3.32 -16.46 -25.02
N ILE A 139 -3.16 -16.95 -23.79
CA ILE A 139 -2.43 -16.25 -22.72
C ILE A 139 -1.33 -17.17 -22.20
N ASP A 140 -0.08 -16.78 -22.40
CA ASP A 140 1.08 -17.57 -21.96
C ASP A 140 1.17 -17.58 -20.43
N SER A 141 1.10 -16.39 -19.82
CA SER A 141 1.11 -16.23 -18.37
C SER A 141 0.28 -15.03 -17.93
N MET A 142 -0.28 -15.13 -16.73
CA MET A 142 -0.90 -14.02 -16.02
C MET A 142 -0.29 -13.90 -14.63
N LEU A 143 0.21 -12.71 -14.31
CA LEU A 143 0.70 -12.32 -13.00
C LEU A 143 -0.35 -11.44 -12.31
N VAL A 144 -0.81 -11.88 -11.14
CA VAL A 144 -1.69 -11.11 -10.26
C VAL A 144 -0.86 -10.55 -9.11
N GLU A 145 -0.77 -9.24 -9.01
CA GLU A 145 -0.08 -8.55 -7.91
C GLU A 145 -1.08 -7.84 -6.99
N LEU A 146 -1.07 -8.20 -5.72
CA LEU A 146 -1.77 -7.46 -4.66
C LEU A 146 -0.81 -6.46 -4.02
N ARG A 147 -1.00 -5.18 -4.33
CA ARG A 147 -0.22 -4.05 -3.81
C ARG A 147 -0.99 -3.40 -2.66
N PHE A 148 -0.64 -3.79 -1.45
CA PHE A 148 -1.19 -3.20 -0.24
C PHE A 148 -0.43 -1.94 0.16
N ILE A 149 -1.11 -1.05 0.87
CA ILE A 149 -0.43 0.04 1.58
C ILE A 149 0.49 -0.55 2.68
N LYS A 150 1.57 0.15 2.99
CA LYS A 150 2.56 -0.27 4.00
C LYS A 150 2.05 -0.01 5.43
N ARG A 151 1.01 -0.75 5.87
CA ARG A 151 0.39 -0.62 7.20
C ARG A 151 1.37 -0.88 8.36
N GLN A 152 2.43 -1.63 8.09
CA GLN A 152 3.49 -1.93 9.03
C GLN A 152 4.41 -0.73 9.31
N CYS A 153 4.40 0.31 8.46
CA CYS A 153 5.24 1.49 8.59
C CYS A 153 4.46 2.64 9.26
N LEU A 154 4.97 3.16 10.38
CA LEU A 154 4.33 4.27 11.11
C LEU A 154 4.09 5.51 10.22
N PHE A 155 5.06 5.87 9.37
CA PHE A 155 4.92 7.03 8.49
C PHE A 155 3.75 6.88 7.51
N ASN A 156 3.59 5.69 6.91
CA ASN A 156 2.48 5.41 6.02
C ASN A 156 1.14 5.34 6.76
N SER A 157 1.12 4.80 7.98
CA SER A 157 -0.07 4.81 8.83
C SER A 157 -0.48 6.23 9.24
N LEU A 158 0.48 7.11 9.54
CA LEU A 158 0.24 8.52 9.84
C LEU A 158 -0.23 9.29 8.60
N ALA A 159 0.40 9.07 7.44
CA ALA A 159 0.01 9.68 6.18
C ALA A 159 -1.41 9.26 5.76
N ALA A 160 -1.83 8.04 6.09
CA ALA A 160 -3.18 7.55 5.85
C ALA A 160 -4.26 8.31 6.65
N LEU A 161 -3.92 8.94 7.77
CA LEU A 161 -4.85 9.80 8.53
C LEU A 161 -5.18 11.10 7.78
N ILE A 162 -4.25 11.58 6.94
CA ILE A 162 -4.42 12.82 6.18
C ILE A 162 -5.10 12.54 4.85
N LYS A 163 -4.80 11.39 4.22
CA LYS A 163 -5.31 11.03 2.91
C LYS A 163 -5.66 9.55 2.87
N SER A 164 -6.89 9.25 2.44
CA SER A 164 -7.28 7.88 2.14
C SER A 164 -6.45 7.34 0.97
N ILE A 165 -5.75 6.23 1.21
CA ILE A 165 -4.98 5.48 0.22
C ILE A 165 -5.61 4.09 0.10
N ASN A 166 -6.01 3.74 -1.11
CA ASN A 166 -6.61 2.44 -1.41
C ASN A 166 -5.54 1.43 -1.81
N ASP A 167 -5.78 0.17 -1.47
CA ASP A 167 -5.00 -0.95 -1.99
C ASP A 167 -5.28 -1.13 -3.50
N THR A 168 -4.32 -1.69 -4.24
CA THR A 168 -4.42 -1.87 -5.70
C THR A 168 -4.13 -3.31 -6.07
N ILE A 169 -4.93 -3.85 -6.99
CA ILE A 169 -4.71 -5.17 -7.60
C ILE A 169 -4.30 -4.93 -9.05
N VAL A 170 -3.18 -5.52 -9.48
CA VAL A 170 -2.66 -5.40 -10.85
C VAL A 170 -2.69 -6.77 -11.49
N TYR A 171 -3.29 -6.85 -12.68
CA TYR A 171 -3.23 -8.05 -13.52
C TYR A 171 -2.34 -7.72 -14.70
N THR A 172 -1.23 -8.44 -14.81
CA THR A 172 -0.34 -8.39 -15.96
C THR A 172 -0.54 -9.67 -16.75
N MET A 173 -0.90 -9.55 -18.02
CA MET A 173 -1.15 -10.68 -18.91
C MET A 173 -0.13 -10.64 -20.04
N ASP A 174 0.57 -11.75 -20.22
CA ASP A 174 1.52 -11.94 -21.31
C ASP A 174 0.85 -12.74 -22.41
N TYR A 175 0.87 -12.17 -23.61
CA TYR A 175 0.32 -12.77 -24.82
C TYR A 175 1.45 -13.33 -25.68
N ASN A 176 1.15 -14.37 -26.43
CA ASN A 176 2.07 -14.92 -27.42
C ASN A 176 2.35 -13.87 -28.51
N LYS A 177 3.64 -13.66 -28.81
CA LYS A 177 4.10 -12.64 -29.77
C LYS A 177 3.76 -12.99 -31.22
N ASP A 178 3.60 -14.28 -31.52
CA ASP A 178 3.31 -14.73 -32.88
C ASP A 178 1.82 -14.56 -33.24
N ASP A 179 0.95 -14.46 -32.23
CA ASP A 179 -0.50 -14.37 -32.42
C ASP A 179 -1.04 -12.93 -32.42
N MET A 180 -0.22 -11.93 -32.01
CA MET A 180 -0.65 -10.55 -31.80
C MET A 180 0.24 -9.54 -32.52
N ASP A 181 -0.39 -8.61 -33.24
CA ASP A 181 0.30 -7.45 -33.80
C ASP A 181 0.83 -6.51 -32.70
N THR A 182 1.97 -5.86 -32.97
CA THR A 182 2.56 -4.90 -32.04
C THR A 182 1.86 -3.54 -32.18
N PHE A 183 1.23 -3.08 -31.10
CA PHE A 183 0.65 -1.74 -31.02
C PHE A 183 0.62 -1.24 -29.58
N VAL A 184 0.57 0.09 -29.41
CA VAL A 184 0.42 0.72 -28.09
C VAL A 184 -0.98 1.29 -27.91
N PHE A 185 -1.68 0.81 -26.88
CA PHE A 185 -3.03 1.24 -26.52
C PHE A 185 -3.21 1.33 -25.00
N CYS A 186 -3.89 2.38 -24.54
CA CYS A 186 -4.28 2.56 -23.14
C CYS A 186 -5.63 3.26 -23.03
N LEU A 187 -6.55 2.63 -22.29
CA LEU A 187 -7.82 3.21 -21.86
C LEU A 187 -7.78 3.42 -20.34
N ALA A 188 -7.94 4.67 -19.90
CA ALA A 188 -7.91 4.99 -18.47
C ALA A 188 -8.81 6.18 -18.13
N ARG A 189 -9.19 6.31 -16.85
CA ARG A 189 -9.85 7.54 -16.37
C ARG A 189 -8.91 8.73 -16.54
N LYS A 190 -9.44 9.91 -16.87
CA LYS A 190 -8.65 11.14 -17.15
C LYS A 190 -7.56 11.44 -16.12
N ARG A 191 -7.85 11.26 -14.82
CA ARG A 191 -6.88 11.47 -13.72
C ARG A 191 -5.72 10.46 -13.74
N CYS A 192 -5.99 9.22 -14.10
CA CYS A 192 -4.99 8.16 -14.17
C CYS A 192 -4.24 8.17 -15.51
N ALA A 193 -4.90 8.53 -16.60
CA ALA A 193 -4.33 8.57 -17.95
C ALA A 193 -3.12 9.51 -18.04
N ALA A 194 -3.21 10.71 -17.44
CA ALA A 194 -2.08 11.65 -17.39
C ALA A 194 -0.88 11.09 -16.61
N LYS A 195 -1.13 10.34 -15.54
CA LYS A 195 -0.10 9.66 -14.77
C LYS A 195 0.54 8.53 -15.58
N LEU A 196 -0.26 7.68 -16.21
CA LEU A 196 0.22 6.55 -17.03
C LEU A 196 1.03 7.03 -18.24
N HIS A 197 0.59 8.10 -18.91
CA HIS A 197 1.32 8.70 -20.03
C HIS A 197 2.71 9.20 -19.65
N ARG A 198 2.91 9.62 -18.39
CA ARG A 198 4.22 10.05 -17.88
C ARG A 198 5.05 8.89 -17.34
N ASP A 199 4.40 7.95 -16.66
CA ASP A 199 5.08 6.87 -15.93
C ASP A 199 5.48 5.71 -16.88
N MET A 200 4.80 5.54 -18.03
CA MET A 200 5.13 4.54 -19.04
C MET A 200 5.73 5.18 -20.29
N ASN A 201 6.98 4.82 -20.61
CA ASN A 201 7.72 5.42 -21.71
C ASN A 201 7.04 5.21 -23.07
N ASP A 202 6.53 4.02 -23.33
CA ASP A 202 5.90 3.68 -24.61
C ASP A 202 4.64 4.53 -24.87
N LEU A 203 3.81 4.77 -23.84
CA LEU A 203 2.68 5.67 -23.96
C LEU A 203 3.12 7.10 -24.25
N SER A 204 4.20 7.55 -23.62
CA SER A 204 4.73 8.91 -23.83
C SER A 204 5.29 9.10 -25.25
N GLN A 205 5.90 8.05 -25.81
CA GLN A 205 6.60 8.08 -27.08
C GLN A 205 5.67 7.82 -28.28
N PHE A 206 4.77 6.83 -28.17
CA PHE A 206 3.94 6.36 -29.28
C PHE A 206 2.51 6.94 -29.26
N CYS A 207 2.00 7.38 -28.10
CA CYS A 207 0.67 7.98 -28.00
C CYS A 207 0.75 9.51 -27.85
N ALA A 208 0.99 10.20 -28.97
CA ALA A 208 1.04 11.67 -28.98
C ALA A 208 -0.34 12.33 -28.79
N GLU A 209 -1.41 11.71 -29.29
CA GLU A 209 -2.76 12.28 -29.27
C GLU A 209 -3.61 11.71 -28.13
N ARG A 210 -4.16 12.59 -27.29
CA ARG A 210 -5.07 12.21 -26.21
C ARG A 210 -6.51 12.42 -26.65
N LYS A 211 -7.25 11.34 -26.90
CA LYS A 211 -8.64 11.41 -27.37
C LYS A 211 -9.62 11.23 -26.20
N ASN A 212 -10.66 12.05 -26.19
CA ASN A 212 -11.80 11.80 -25.29
C ASN A 212 -12.57 10.58 -25.79
N ALA A 213 -12.93 9.69 -24.86
CA ALA A 213 -13.63 8.46 -25.16
C ALA A 213 -15.12 8.68 -25.53
N ASP A 214 -15.64 9.90 -25.33
CA ASP A 214 -17.02 10.30 -25.65
C ASP A 214 -17.44 9.96 -27.08
N LYS A 215 -16.52 10.11 -28.04
CA LYS A 215 -16.78 9.85 -29.47
C LYS A 215 -16.99 8.37 -29.78
N LYS A 216 -16.70 7.47 -28.83
CA LYS A 216 -16.78 6.01 -28.95
C LYS A 216 -17.86 5.40 -28.05
N GLY A 217 -18.72 6.22 -27.44
CA GLY A 217 -19.82 5.75 -26.61
C GLY A 217 -19.45 5.41 -25.17
N LEU A 218 -18.26 5.82 -24.70
CA LEU A 218 -17.87 5.67 -23.30
C LEU A 218 -18.16 6.96 -22.52
N SER A 219 -18.45 6.83 -21.23
CA SER A 219 -18.55 7.94 -20.29
C SER A 219 -17.39 8.95 -20.39
N ALA A 220 -17.72 10.24 -20.26
CA ALA A 220 -16.79 11.38 -20.34
C ALA A 220 -15.63 11.37 -19.34
N ASN A 221 -15.61 10.43 -18.41
CA ASN A 221 -14.53 10.26 -17.44
C ASN A 221 -13.34 9.48 -17.99
N TYR A 222 -13.49 8.82 -19.14
CA TYR A 222 -12.44 8.02 -19.78
C TYR A 222 -11.67 8.81 -20.85
N GLN A 223 -10.41 8.43 -21.00
CA GLN A 223 -9.48 8.96 -21.99
C GLN A 223 -8.75 7.79 -22.65
N ILE A 224 -8.60 7.90 -23.97
CA ILE A 224 -7.93 6.91 -24.81
C ILE A 224 -6.59 7.51 -25.27
N LEU A 225 -5.53 6.73 -25.07
CA LEU A 225 -4.19 6.95 -25.60
C LEU A 225 -3.92 5.78 -26.56
N SER A 226 -3.76 6.07 -27.84
CA SER A 226 -3.56 5.04 -28.87
C SER A 226 -2.60 5.55 -29.91
N GLU A 227 -1.69 4.69 -30.33
CA GLU A 227 -0.79 4.95 -31.47
C GLU A 227 -1.60 5.06 -32.77
N LEU A 228 -2.49 4.09 -33.00
CA LEU A 228 -3.33 4.02 -34.20
C LEU A 228 -4.81 4.21 -33.85
N GLY A 229 -5.53 5.00 -34.64
CA GLY A 229 -6.98 5.20 -34.45
C GLY A 229 -7.82 3.96 -34.75
N GLU A 230 -7.31 3.08 -35.62
CA GLU A 230 -7.95 1.81 -36.00
C GLU A 230 -8.01 0.84 -34.83
N VAL A 231 -6.91 0.71 -34.08
CA VAL A 231 -6.81 -0.11 -32.85
C VAL A 231 -7.88 0.30 -31.84
N SER A 232 -8.06 1.61 -31.62
CA SER A 232 -9.09 2.09 -30.69
C SER A 232 -10.51 1.73 -31.14
N SER A 233 -10.74 1.60 -32.45
CA SER A 233 -12.05 1.27 -33.01
C SER A 233 -12.31 -0.23 -33.03
N ALA A 234 -11.26 -1.04 -33.15
CA ALA A 234 -11.35 -2.49 -33.12
C ALA A 234 -11.54 -3.03 -31.70
N ILE A 235 -10.88 -2.44 -30.70
CA ILE A 235 -10.97 -2.87 -29.30
C ILE A 235 -12.27 -2.38 -28.64
N ILE A 236 -12.66 -1.12 -28.91
CA ILE A 236 -13.85 -0.51 -28.32
C ILE A 236 -15.02 -0.67 -29.30
N ASP A 237 -15.65 -1.84 -29.25
CA ASP A 237 -16.95 -2.08 -29.89
C ASP A 237 -18.08 -1.58 -28.98
N THR A 238 -19.26 -1.36 -29.57
CA THR A 238 -20.52 -1.02 -28.90
C THR A 238 -20.80 -1.89 -27.69
N LYS A 239 -20.61 -3.21 -27.79
CA LYS A 239 -20.79 -4.15 -26.65
C LYS A 239 -19.81 -3.91 -25.50
N VAL A 240 -18.57 -3.50 -25.82
CA VAL A 240 -17.55 -3.19 -24.82
C VAL A 240 -17.87 -1.87 -24.16
N ALA A 241 -18.28 -0.86 -24.94
CA ALA A 241 -18.73 0.43 -24.43
C ALA A 241 -19.91 0.24 -23.45
N ASP A 242 -20.92 -0.54 -23.83
CA ASP A 242 -22.09 -0.83 -22.98
C ASP A 242 -21.73 -1.59 -21.69
N PHE A 243 -20.69 -2.43 -21.71
CA PHE A 243 -20.21 -3.13 -20.51
C PHE A 243 -19.42 -2.21 -19.56
N MET A 244 -18.82 -1.14 -20.09
CA MET A 244 -17.97 -0.22 -19.33
C MET A 244 -18.71 0.97 -18.69
N ASP A 245 -19.91 1.29 -19.17
CA ASP A 245 -20.81 2.30 -18.61
C ASP A 245 -21.63 1.75 -17.41
#